data_AF-A0A1C6BZG3-F1
#
_entry.id   AF-A0A1C6BZG3-F1
#
_cell.length_a   1.000
_cell.length_b   1.000
_cell.length_c   1.000
_cell.angle_alpha   90.00
_cell.angle_beta   90.00
_cell.angle_gamma   90.00
#
_symmetry.space_group_name_H-M   'P 1'
#
loop_
_entity.id
_entity.type
_entity.pdbx_description
1 polymer ?
#
loop_
_entity_poly.entity_id
_entity_poly.type
_entity_poly.pdbx_seq_one_letter_code
_entity_poly.pdbx_strand_id
1 'polypeptide(L)'
;MKTNGKKNALVMCECAIMIALAAVLSFVKILELPYGGSVTAFSIVPIVIISYRHGVKWGLLSGFVFSIIQLIQTASTLSYATSFWAAVTIIFLDYIFAFTVIGLAGFLRNKVSNPSAAAVTGTVGVCALRYICHVISGCTVWAGVSIPSTDGLLYSLSYNATYMIPETIINAAAVFWLFGCLNFRSEKISVAKKIEKNLTETVTASISILSLMVAVIVDAVAVFASLQNPDSGVLDFSLISNTNFTLVGIVSAIGIVLCVVFAIIAKVTSNSAKKVN
;
A
#
# COMPACT_ATOMS: atom_id res chain seq x y z
N MET A 1 -5.46 5.45 -40.28
CA MET A 1 -4.37 5.24 -39.28
C MET A 1 -4.10 6.43 -38.32
N LYS A 2 -4.82 7.57 -38.36
CA LYS A 2 -4.55 8.73 -37.47
C LYS A 2 -5.25 8.70 -36.08
N THR A 3 -6.01 7.66 -35.75
CA THR A 3 -6.85 7.61 -34.53
C THR A 3 -6.09 7.24 -33.25
N ASN A 4 -4.94 6.55 -33.34
CA ASN A 4 -4.18 6.11 -32.16
C ASN A 4 -3.40 7.24 -31.47
N GLY A 5 -2.98 8.29 -32.19
CA GLY A 5 -2.16 9.37 -31.62
C GLY A 5 -2.88 10.17 -30.54
N LYS A 6 -4.11 10.62 -30.81
CA LYS A 6 -4.91 11.38 -29.83
C LYS A 6 -5.25 10.55 -28.59
N LYS A 7 -5.60 9.27 -28.77
CA LYS A 7 -5.89 8.35 -27.66
C LYS A 7 -4.65 8.10 -26.79
N ASN A 8 -3.49 7.90 -27.40
CA ASN A 8 -2.24 7.72 -26.66
C ASN A 8 -1.85 8.99 -25.89
N ALA A 9 -2.02 10.17 -26.50
CA ALA A 9 -1.76 11.44 -25.81
C ALA A 9 -2.65 11.61 -24.56
N LEU A 10 -3.94 11.28 -24.65
CA LEU A 10 -4.84 11.30 -23.49
C LEU A 10 -4.38 10.34 -22.38
N VAL A 11 -4.02 9.10 -22.74
CA VAL A 11 -3.52 8.11 -21.76
C VAL A 11 -2.22 8.60 -21.11
N MET A 12 -1.31 9.20 -21.88
CA MET A 12 -0.07 9.78 -21.33
C MET A 12 -0.37 10.91 -20.34
N CYS A 13 -1.32 11.81 -20.65
CA CYS A 13 -1.74 12.86 -19.72
C CYS A 13 -2.37 12.29 -18.45
N GLU A 14 -3.27 11.29 -18.56
CA GLU A 14 -3.85 10.61 -17.40
C GLU A 14 -2.76 9.96 -16.54
N CYS A 15 -1.78 9.28 -17.16
CA CYS A 15 -0.65 8.70 -16.44
C CYS A 15 0.19 9.76 -15.73
N ALA A 16 0.55 10.86 -16.40
CA ALA A 16 1.36 11.93 -15.82
C ALA A 16 0.69 12.58 -14.60
N ILE A 17 -0.62 12.88 -14.69
CA ILE A 17 -1.40 13.44 -13.57
C ILE A 17 -1.43 12.46 -12.40
N MET A 18 -1.64 11.18 -12.67
CA MET A 18 -1.72 10.16 -11.64
C MET A 18 -0.36 9.85 -10.99
N ILE A 19 0.74 9.91 -11.75
CA ILE A 19 2.10 9.83 -11.20
C ILE A 19 2.38 11.04 -10.31
N ALA A 20 2.01 12.25 -10.73
CA ALA A 20 2.16 13.45 -9.90
C ALA A 20 1.34 13.34 -8.61
N LEU A 21 0.11 12.82 -8.68
CA LEU A 21 -0.71 12.54 -7.50
C LEU A 21 -0.07 11.50 -6.58
N ALA A 22 0.48 10.41 -7.12
CA ALA A 22 1.21 9.41 -6.34
C ALA A 22 2.41 10.03 -5.60
N ALA A 23 3.15 10.90 -6.28
CA ALA A 23 4.29 11.62 -5.71
C ALA A 23 3.90 12.63 -4.62
N VAL A 24 2.72 13.27 -4.72
CA VAL A 24 2.22 14.14 -3.65
C VAL A 24 1.78 13.32 -2.44
N LEU A 25 1.06 12.21 -2.68
CA LEU A 25 0.60 11.32 -1.62
C LEU A 25 1.75 10.61 -0.90
N SER A 26 2.90 10.38 -1.55
CA SER A 26 4.07 9.78 -0.90
C SER A 26 4.73 10.67 0.15
N PHE A 27 4.53 11.99 0.10
CA PHE A 27 4.95 12.91 1.16
C PHE A 27 4.06 12.84 2.41
N VAL A 28 2.81 12.38 2.26
CA VAL A 28 1.87 12.25 3.39
C VAL A 28 2.11 10.91 4.06
N LYS A 29 3.09 10.86 4.96
CA LYS A 29 3.47 9.66 5.73
C LYS A 29 2.68 9.60 7.03
N ILE A 30 1.96 8.49 7.22
CA ILE A 30 1.26 8.14 8.46
C ILE A 30 2.26 7.55 9.46
N LEU A 31 3.23 6.79 8.95
CA LEU A 31 4.35 6.23 9.71
C LEU A 31 5.62 6.32 8.87
N GLU A 32 6.74 6.63 9.50
CA GLU A 32 8.07 6.58 8.90
C GLU A 32 9.05 5.95 9.90
N LEU A 33 9.84 4.98 9.42
CA LEU A 33 10.78 4.25 10.26
C LEU A 33 12.22 4.80 10.06
N PRO A 34 13.09 4.75 11.10
CA PRO A 34 14.41 5.41 11.09
C PRO A 34 15.36 5.04 9.95
N TYR A 35 15.30 3.81 9.42
CA TYR A 35 16.16 3.33 8.33
C TYR A 35 15.41 3.17 7.01
N GLY A 36 14.31 3.89 6.85
CA GLY A 36 13.41 3.77 5.71
C GLY A 36 12.31 2.74 5.95
N GLY A 37 11.35 2.73 5.04
CA GLY A 37 10.04 2.12 5.25
C GLY A 37 9.05 3.16 5.77
N SER A 38 7.93 3.27 5.07
CA SER A 38 6.86 4.19 5.44
C SER A 38 5.50 3.60 5.10
N VAL A 39 4.52 4.03 5.88
CA VAL A 39 3.11 3.86 5.59
C VAL A 39 2.60 5.21 5.11
N THR A 40 2.17 5.27 3.87
CA THR A 40 1.72 6.51 3.21
C THR A 40 0.21 6.61 3.21
N ALA A 41 -0.32 7.81 2.96
CA ALA A 41 -1.72 7.99 2.60
C ALA A 41 -1.97 7.45 1.18
N PHE A 42 -1.96 6.11 1.04
CA PHE A 42 -2.35 5.36 -0.15
C PHE A 42 -1.62 5.80 -1.45
N SER A 43 -0.31 6.08 -1.35
CA SER A 43 0.48 6.69 -2.44
C SER A 43 0.59 5.83 -3.70
N ILE A 44 0.43 4.50 -3.62
CA ILE A 44 0.55 3.62 -4.79
C ILE A 44 -0.77 3.45 -5.55
N VAL A 45 -1.90 3.88 -4.96
CA VAL A 45 -3.24 3.75 -5.54
C VAL A 45 -3.36 4.41 -6.93
N PRO A 46 -2.79 5.60 -7.18
CA PRO A 46 -2.86 6.18 -8.52
C PRO A 46 -2.21 5.29 -9.59
N ILE A 47 -1.09 4.64 -9.29
CA ILE A 47 -0.41 3.70 -10.21
C ILE A 47 -1.24 2.43 -10.41
N VAL A 48 -1.89 1.93 -9.35
CA VAL A 48 -2.85 0.81 -9.45
C VAL A 48 -3.99 1.16 -10.41
N ILE A 49 -4.55 2.37 -10.31
CA ILE A 49 -5.62 2.85 -11.21
C ILE A 49 -5.12 2.88 -12.66
N ILE A 50 -3.93 3.43 -12.92
CA ILE A 50 -3.33 3.43 -14.27
C ILE A 50 -3.23 2.00 -14.81
N SER A 51 -2.64 1.09 -14.03
CA SER A 51 -2.43 -0.30 -14.44
C SER A 51 -3.75 -1.00 -14.75
N TYR A 52 -4.78 -0.77 -13.93
CA TYR A 52 -6.09 -1.36 -14.16
C TYR A 52 -6.82 -0.72 -15.36
N ARG A 53 -6.76 0.59 -15.52
CA ARG A 53 -7.51 1.33 -16.54
C ARG A 53 -6.89 1.16 -17.93
N HIS A 54 -5.59 1.38 -18.04
CA HIS A 54 -4.86 1.38 -19.31
C HIS A 54 -4.07 0.09 -19.58
N GLY A 55 -4.02 -0.81 -18.60
CA GLY A 55 -3.33 -2.09 -18.70
C GLY A 55 -1.90 -2.05 -18.18
N VAL A 56 -1.35 -3.25 -17.98
CA VAL A 56 -0.06 -3.47 -17.32
C VAL A 56 1.11 -2.76 -18.01
N LYS A 57 1.08 -2.56 -19.33
CA LYS A 57 2.15 -1.83 -20.04
C LYS A 57 2.27 -0.38 -19.55
N TRP A 58 1.15 0.33 -19.48
CA TRP A 58 1.09 1.71 -18.96
C TRP A 58 1.31 1.74 -17.46
N GLY A 59 0.83 0.73 -16.73
CA GLY A 59 1.10 0.55 -15.31
C GLY A 59 2.59 0.44 -15.01
N LEU A 60 3.31 -0.46 -15.68
CA LEU A 60 4.76 -0.67 -15.51
C LEU A 60 5.56 0.58 -15.86
N LEU A 61 5.25 1.24 -16.97
CA LEU A 61 5.91 2.49 -17.34
C LEU A 61 5.70 3.57 -16.26
N SER A 62 4.47 3.70 -15.75
CA SER A 62 4.15 4.68 -14.73
C SER A 62 4.76 4.34 -13.37
N GLY A 63 4.78 3.06 -13.00
CA GLY A 63 5.48 2.56 -11.81
C GLY A 63 6.98 2.78 -11.90
N PHE A 64 7.59 2.62 -13.08
CA PHE A 64 9.00 2.93 -13.30
C PHE A 64 9.29 4.42 -13.15
N VAL A 65 8.50 5.31 -13.77
CA VAL A 65 8.67 6.76 -13.57
C VAL A 65 8.48 7.14 -12.10
N PHE A 66 7.47 6.58 -11.45
CA PHE A 66 7.25 6.79 -10.02
C PHE A 66 8.42 6.28 -9.17
N SER A 67 9.06 5.15 -9.54
CA SER A 67 10.23 4.63 -8.84
C SER A 67 11.42 5.59 -8.85
N ILE A 68 11.62 6.31 -9.97
CA ILE A 68 12.66 7.33 -10.10
C ILE A 68 12.34 8.51 -9.18
N ILE A 69 11.07 8.94 -9.14
CA ILE A 69 10.64 10.01 -8.24
C ILE A 69 10.89 9.61 -6.78
N GLN A 70 10.52 8.39 -6.38
CA GLN A 70 10.74 7.88 -5.03
C GLN A 70 12.22 7.79 -4.66
N LEU A 71 13.07 7.37 -5.60
CA LEU A 71 14.52 7.36 -5.43
C LEU A 71 15.08 8.77 -5.20
N ILE A 72 14.63 9.76 -5.98
CA ILE A 72 15.06 11.15 -5.83
C ILE A 72 14.59 11.73 -4.49
N GLN A 73 13.32 11.51 -4.13
CA GLN A 73 12.74 12.00 -2.87
C GLN A 73 13.44 11.44 -1.63
N THR A 74 13.95 10.21 -1.73
CA THR A 74 14.51 9.46 -0.59
C THR A 74 16.00 9.17 -0.80
N ALA A 75 16.68 9.99 -1.61
CA ALA A 75 18.08 9.78 -1.97
C ALA A 75 19.02 9.78 -0.76
N SER A 76 18.63 10.40 0.36
CA SER A 76 19.38 10.36 1.62
C SER A 76 19.63 8.93 2.12
N THR A 77 18.75 7.97 1.82
CA THR A 77 18.94 6.56 2.19
C THR A 77 20.17 5.92 1.53
N LEU A 78 20.64 6.43 0.38
CA LEU A 78 21.86 5.93 -0.25
C LEU A 78 23.12 6.25 0.59
N SER A 79 23.06 7.20 1.53
CA SER A 79 24.17 7.49 2.44
C SER A 79 24.52 6.31 3.37
N TYR A 80 23.58 5.38 3.58
CA TYR A 80 23.80 4.15 4.34
C TYR A 80 24.51 3.05 3.54
N ALA A 81 24.74 3.25 2.24
CA ALA A 81 25.42 2.25 1.42
C ALA A 81 26.88 2.07 1.84
N THR A 82 27.23 0.88 2.32
CA THR A 82 28.58 0.54 2.79
C THR A 82 29.54 0.15 1.66
N SER A 83 29.04 -0.05 0.43
CA SER A 83 29.82 -0.40 -0.75
C SER A 83 29.09 -0.02 -2.04
N PHE A 84 29.80 -0.07 -3.18
CA PHE A 84 29.20 0.12 -4.50
C PHE A 84 28.04 -0.87 -4.76
N TRP A 85 28.22 -2.15 -4.44
CA TRP A 85 27.18 -3.16 -4.63
C TRP A 85 26.00 -2.98 -3.68
N ALA A 86 26.23 -2.48 -2.47
CA ALA A 86 25.15 -2.09 -1.56
C ALA A 86 24.33 -0.94 -2.16
N ALA A 87 24.97 0.11 -2.70
CA ALA A 87 24.28 1.20 -3.35
C ALA A 87 23.44 0.74 -4.55
N VAL A 88 24.00 -0.11 -5.41
CA VAL A 88 23.28 -0.72 -6.55
C VAL A 88 22.07 -1.52 -6.04
N THR A 89 22.25 -2.34 -5.02
CA THR A 89 21.17 -3.16 -4.45
C THR A 89 20.06 -2.30 -3.87
N ILE A 90 20.36 -1.24 -3.11
CA ILE A 90 19.37 -0.29 -2.59
C ILE A 90 18.61 0.36 -3.75
N ILE A 91 19.32 0.90 -4.76
CA ILE A 91 18.68 1.55 -5.91
C ILE A 91 17.68 0.61 -6.59
N PHE A 92 18.09 -0.64 -6.87
CA PHE A 92 17.25 -1.56 -7.62
C PHE A 92 16.17 -2.22 -6.77
N LEU A 93 16.49 -2.73 -5.58
CA LEU A 93 15.54 -3.48 -4.76
C LEU A 93 14.67 -2.59 -3.87
N ASP A 94 15.16 -1.45 -3.39
CA ASP A 94 14.33 -0.57 -2.56
C ASP A 94 13.56 0.47 -3.37
N TYR A 95 13.99 0.76 -4.61
CA TYR A 95 13.33 1.75 -5.46
C TYR A 95 12.87 1.18 -6.79
N ILE A 96 13.77 0.92 -7.74
CA ILE A 96 13.39 0.67 -9.13
C ILE A 96 12.43 -0.52 -9.26
N PHE A 97 12.82 -1.71 -8.78
CA PHE A 97 11.97 -2.90 -8.88
C PHE A 97 10.79 -2.83 -7.91
N ALA A 98 11.03 -2.46 -6.65
CA ALA A 98 9.99 -2.32 -5.62
C ALA A 98 8.80 -1.48 -6.07
N PHE A 99 9.03 -0.35 -6.75
CA PHE A 99 7.95 0.53 -7.20
C PHE A 99 7.50 0.25 -8.63
N THR A 100 8.35 -0.28 -9.51
CA THR A 100 7.93 -0.66 -10.88
C THR A 100 6.91 -1.79 -10.85
N VAL A 101 7.07 -2.78 -9.96
CA VAL A 101 6.13 -3.92 -9.86
C VAL A 101 4.70 -3.52 -9.50
N ILE A 102 4.48 -2.34 -8.90
CA ILE A 102 3.15 -1.76 -8.67
C ILE A 102 2.35 -1.69 -9.98
N GLY A 103 3.05 -1.44 -11.09
CA GLY A 103 2.49 -1.42 -12.43
C GLY A 103 1.83 -2.73 -12.89
N LEU A 104 2.02 -3.85 -12.17
CA LEU A 104 1.38 -5.13 -12.43
C LEU A 104 0.00 -5.28 -11.78
N ALA A 105 -0.45 -4.34 -10.95
CA ALA A 105 -1.69 -4.49 -10.16
C ALA A 105 -2.95 -4.73 -11.00
N GLY A 106 -2.97 -4.22 -12.24
CA GLY A 106 -4.05 -4.44 -13.20
C GLY A 106 -4.03 -5.80 -13.91
N PHE A 107 -3.14 -6.74 -13.59
CA PHE A 107 -3.01 -8.01 -14.32
C PHE A 107 -4.30 -8.86 -14.34
N LEU A 108 -5.08 -8.80 -13.25
CA LEU A 108 -6.35 -9.53 -13.13
C LEU A 108 -7.55 -8.80 -13.74
N ARG A 109 -7.36 -7.60 -14.31
CA ARG A 109 -8.46 -6.76 -14.84
C ARG A 109 -9.32 -7.47 -15.87
N ASN A 110 -8.86 -8.50 -16.58
CA ASN A 110 -9.69 -9.20 -17.57
C ASN A 110 -10.05 -10.64 -17.14
N LYS A 111 -9.58 -11.08 -15.97
CA LYS A 111 -9.75 -12.45 -15.47
C LYS A 111 -10.80 -12.54 -14.35
N VAL A 112 -10.99 -11.45 -13.62
CA VAL A 112 -11.96 -11.36 -12.51
C VAL A 112 -13.08 -10.40 -12.89
N SER A 113 -14.33 -10.87 -12.78
CA SER A 113 -15.52 -10.12 -13.19
C SER A 113 -15.78 -8.90 -12.30
N ASN A 114 -15.55 -9.02 -10.98
CA ASN A 114 -15.69 -7.93 -10.03
C ASN A 114 -14.45 -6.99 -10.08
N PRO A 115 -14.61 -5.71 -10.51
CA PRO A 115 -13.51 -4.77 -10.61
C PRO A 115 -12.77 -4.50 -9.29
N SER A 116 -13.51 -4.37 -8.19
CA SER A 116 -12.93 -4.09 -6.88
C SER A 116 -12.12 -5.29 -6.39
N ALA A 117 -12.66 -6.51 -6.50
CA ALA A 117 -11.93 -7.73 -6.14
C ALA A 117 -10.67 -7.93 -7.00
N ALA A 118 -10.76 -7.66 -8.31
CA ALA A 118 -9.64 -7.73 -9.23
C ALA A 118 -8.50 -6.76 -8.84
N ALA A 119 -8.86 -5.50 -8.56
CA ALA A 119 -7.91 -4.45 -8.23
C ALA A 119 -7.28 -4.68 -6.84
N VAL A 120 -8.08 -5.04 -5.83
CA VAL A 120 -7.59 -5.35 -4.48
C VAL A 120 -6.62 -6.53 -4.50
N THR A 121 -6.98 -7.62 -5.17
CA THR A 121 -6.09 -8.80 -5.29
C THR A 121 -4.79 -8.43 -6.00
N GLY A 122 -4.89 -7.60 -7.04
CA GLY A 122 -3.72 -7.04 -7.73
C GLY A 122 -2.84 -6.20 -6.81
N THR A 123 -3.42 -5.29 -6.03
CA THR A 123 -2.71 -4.45 -5.04
C THR A 123 -1.98 -5.29 -4.01
N VAL A 124 -2.65 -6.28 -3.42
CA VAL A 124 -2.01 -7.20 -2.45
C VAL A 124 -0.85 -7.96 -3.10
N GLY A 125 -1.05 -8.45 -4.33
CA GLY A 125 -0.01 -9.16 -5.07
C GLY A 125 1.23 -8.30 -5.34
N VAL A 126 1.07 -7.05 -5.78
CA VAL A 126 2.22 -6.16 -6.03
C VAL A 126 2.89 -5.70 -4.75
N CYS A 127 2.14 -5.52 -3.66
CA CYS A 127 2.72 -5.25 -2.35
C CYS A 127 3.54 -6.44 -1.83
N ALA A 128 3.10 -7.67 -2.08
CA ALA A 128 3.90 -8.86 -1.75
C ALA A 128 5.21 -8.92 -2.55
N LEU A 129 5.16 -8.63 -3.87
CA LEU A 129 6.38 -8.54 -4.70
C LEU A 129 7.32 -7.45 -4.19
N ARG A 130 6.79 -6.28 -3.86
CA ARG A 130 7.55 -5.17 -3.30
C ARG A 130 8.18 -5.52 -1.95
N TYR A 131 7.44 -6.21 -1.09
CA TYR A 131 7.94 -6.71 0.20
C TYR A 131 9.09 -7.70 0.00
N ILE A 132 9.00 -8.61 -0.97
CA ILE A 132 10.10 -9.53 -1.31
C ILE A 132 11.36 -8.73 -1.72
N CYS A 133 11.23 -7.67 -2.52
CA CYS A 133 12.36 -6.82 -2.89
C CYS A 133 13.03 -6.21 -1.63
N HIS A 134 12.23 -5.63 -0.74
CA HIS A 134 12.73 -5.01 0.50
C HIS A 134 13.33 -6.03 1.48
N VAL A 135 12.83 -7.26 1.52
CA VAL A 135 13.42 -8.34 2.32
C VAL A 135 14.77 -8.77 1.76
N ILE A 136 14.89 -8.93 0.45
CA ILE A 136 16.17 -9.27 -0.18
C ILE A 136 17.18 -8.13 0.03
N SER A 137 16.77 -6.87 -0.12
CA SER A 137 17.61 -5.72 0.22
C SER A 137 18.02 -5.80 1.70
N GLY A 138 17.04 -5.94 2.60
CA GLY A 138 17.26 -5.96 4.05
C GLY A 138 18.30 -6.98 4.51
N CYS A 139 18.20 -8.23 4.08
CA CYS A 139 19.14 -9.26 4.50
C CYS A 139 20.52 -9.17 3.82
N THR A 140 20.66 -8.43 2.72
CA THR A 140 21.91 -8.32 1.96
C THR A 140 22.70 -7.04 2.22
N VAL A 141 22.03 -5.89 2.43
CA VAL A 141 22.69 -4.59 2.61
C VAL A 141 22.46 -3.96 3.97
N TRP A 142 21.33 -4.27 4.61
CA TRP A 142 20.94 -3.64 5.87
C TRP A 142 21.38 -4.45 7.11
N ALA A 143 21.82 -5.69 6.92
CA ALA A 143 22.42 -6.52 7.96
C ALA A 143 23.75 -5.93 8.46
N GLY A 144 23.84 -5.67 9.76
CA GLY A 144 24.94 -4.94 10.39
C GLY A 144 24.85 -3.41 10.26
N VAL A 145 23.80 -2.87 9.63
CA VAL A 145 23.55 -1.43 9.49
C VAL A 145 22.33 -1.02 10.33
N SER A 146 21.16 -1.58 10.02
CA SER A 146 19.88 -1.27 10.70
C SER A 146 19.22 -2.48 11.36
N ILE A 147 19.65 -3.68 10.97
CA ILE A 147 19.27 -4.95 11.60
C ILE A 147 20.53 -5.72 12.04
N PRO A 148 20.44 -6.59 13.05
CA PRO A 148 21.54 -7.45 13.45
C PRO A 148 22.11 -8.27 12.28
N SER A 149 23.43 -8.50 12.29
CA SER A 149 24.11 -9.34 11.30
C SER A 149 23.78 -10.82 11.46
N THR A 150 23.47 -11.24 12.68
CA THR A 150 22.94 -12.57 13.00
C THR A 150 21.50 -12.70 12.53
N ASP A 151 21.18 -13.79 11.83
CA ASP A 151 19.83 -14.09 11.33
C ASP A 151 19.21 -12.94 10.51
N GLY A 152 20.03 -12.28 9.67
CA GLY A 152 19.62 -11.11 8.87
C GLY A 152 18.37 -11.33 8.02
N LEU A 153 18.07 -12.56 7.58
CA LEU A 153 16.81 -12.89 6.90
C LEU A 153 15.59 -12.73 7.82
N LEU A 154 15.65 -13.27 9.04
CA LEU A 154 14.54 -13.18 10.00
C LEU A 154 14.30 -11.72 10.39
N TYR A 155 15.35 -10.99 10.72
CA TYR A 155 15.22 -9.57 11.06
C TYR A 155 14.73 -8.74 9.87
N SER A 156 15.17 -9.06 8.65
CA SER A 156 14.69 -8.37 7.46
C SER A 156 13.21 -8.64 7.15
N LEU A 157 12.76 -9.88 7.30
CA LEU A 157 11.33 -10.23 7.20
C LEU A 157 10.53 -9.38 8.19
N SER A 158 10.89 -9.45 9.46
CA SER A 158 10.19 -8.76 10.53
C SER A 158 10.21 -7.23 10.39
N TYR A 159 11.38 -6.62 10.11
CA TYR A 159 11.50 -5.17 9.91
C TYR A 159 10.63 -4.70 8.75
N ASN A 160 10.69 -5.39 7.60
CA ASN A 160 9.94 -4.94 6.44
C ASN A 160 8.43 -5.19 6.59
N ALA A 161 8.03 -6.21 7.36
CA ALA A 161 6.63 -6.52 7.61
C ALA A 161 5.93 -5.40 8.40
N THR A 162 6.66 -4.71 9.30
CA THR A 162 6.07 -3.70 10.20
C THR A 162 5.48 -2.50 9.46
N TYR A 163 6.04 -2.13 8.30
CA TYR A 163 5.47 -1.09 7.45
C TYR A 163 4.77 -1.64 6.20
N MET A 164 5.23 -2.75 5.60
CA MET A 164 4.60 -3.26 4.37
C MET A 164 3.22 -3.84 4.60
N ILE A 165 2.95 -4.46 5.75
CA ILE A 165 1.60 -4.95 6.09
C ILE A 165 0.61 -3.78 6.19
N PRO A 166 0.83 -2.76 7.04
CA PRO A 166 -0.08 -1.61 7.10
C PRO A 166 -0.14 -0.83 5.79
N GLU A 167 0.96 -0.65 5.05
CA GLU A 167 0.95 -0.03 3.72
C GLU A 167 0.06 -0.81 2.75
N THR A 168 0.15 -2.15 2.75
CA THR A 168 -0.71 -3.01 1.92
C THR A 168 -2.18 -2.83 2.28
N ILE A 169 -2.49 -2.85 3.57
CA ILE A 169 -3.85 -2.72 4.09
C ILE A 169 -4.46 -1.38 3.68
N ILE A 170 -3.73 -0.27 3.84
CA ILE A 170 -4.20 1.07 3.47
C ILE A 170 -4.50 1.19 1.98
N ASN A 171 -3.56 0.76 1.15
CA ASN A 171 -3.75 0.83 -0.30
C ASN A 171 -4.85 -0.11 -0.78
N ALA A 172 -4.94 -1.33 -0.23
CA ALA A 172 -5.99 -2.29 -0.59
C ALA A 172 -7.39 -1.77 -0.22
N ALA A 173 -7.55 -1.15 0.95
CA ALA A 173 -8.83 -0.58 1.36
C ALA A 173 -9.22 0.66 0.53
N ALA A 174 -8.26 1.54 0.24
CA ALA A 174 -8.49 2.68 -0.64
C ALA A 174 -8.90 2.23 -2.06
N VAL A 175 -8.24 1.19 -2.60
CA VAL A 175 -8.61 0.58 -3.87
C VAL A 175 -9.99 -0.06 -3.81
N PHE A 176 -10.28 -0.83 -2.76
CA PHE A 176 -11.59 -1.46 -2.56
C PHE A 176 -12.71 -0.41 -2.62
N TRP A 177 -12.52 0.70 -1.90
CA TRP A 177 -13.46 1.81 -1.83
C TRP A 177 -13.62 2.50 -3.19
N LEU A 178 -12.52 2.96 -3.79
CA LEU A 178 -12.57 3.69 -5.06
C LEU A 178 -13.18 2.85 -6.18
N PHE A 179 -12.85 1.56 -6.27
CA PHE A 179 -13.40 0.66 -7.28
C PHE A 179 -14.82 0.18 -6.95
N GLY A 180 -15.25 0.31 -5.71
CA GLY A 180 -16.66 0.20 -5.32
C GLY A 180 -17.45 1.42 -5.80
N CYS A 181 -16.87 2.63 -5.67
CA CYS A 181 -17.47 3.92 -5.99
C CYS A 181 -17.47 4.28 -7.47
N LEU A 182 -16.41 3.93 -8.18
CA LEU A 182 -16.12 4.44 -9.53
C LEU A 182 -15.89 3.30 -10.51
N ASN A 183 -16.34 3.50 -11.74
CA ASN A 183 -16.04 2.64 -12.87
C ASN A 183 -14.80 3.15 -13.60
N PHE A 184 -13.69 2.42 -13.45
CA PHE A 184 -12.44 2.74 -14.14
C PHE A 184 -12.30 2.08 -15.53
N ARG A 185 -13.23 1.21 -15.95
CA ARG A 185 -13.19 0.56 -17.27
C ARG A 185 -13.78 1.42 -18.39
N SER A 186 -14.73 2.28 -18.07
CA SER A 186 -15.39 3.13 -19.06
C SER A 186 -14.46 4.22 -19.56
N GLU A 187 -14.71 4.72 -20.78
CA GLU A 187 -13.91 5.80 -21.37
C GLU A 187 -13.92 7.05 -20.49
N LYS A 188 -15.08 7.42 -19.95
CA LYS A 188 -15.20 8.43 -18.87
C LYS A 188 -15.32 7.73 -17.53
N ILE A 189 -14.61 8.22 -16.52
CA ILE A 189 -14.81 7.76 -15.13
C ILE A 189 -16.24 8.16 -14.73
N SER A 190 -17.01 7.19 -14.25
CA SER A 190 -18.39 7.40 -13.82
C SER A 190 -18.65 6.71 -12.48
N VAL A 191 -19.64 7.20 -11.74
CA VAL A 191 -20.08 6.56 -10.50
C VAL A 191 -20.62 5.17 -10.81
N ALA A 192 -20.26 4.17 -10.02
CA ALA A 192 -20.75 2.81 -10.19
C ALA A 192 -22.25 2.76 -9.86
N LYS A 193 -23.08 2.26 -10.79
CA LYS A 193 -24.56 2.14 -10.66
C LYS A 193 -25.03 1.50 -9.34
N LYS A 194 -24.20 0.65 -8.71
CA LYS A 194 -24.50 -0.02 -7.45
C LYS A 194 -24.47 0.94 -6.24
N ILE A 195 -23.60 1.94 -6.26
CA ILE A 195 -23.46 2.94 -5.17
C ILE A 195 -24.67 3.85 -5.12
N GLU A 196 -25.16 4.28 -6.28
CA GLU A 196 -26.32 5.16 -6.39
C GLU A 196 -27.54 4.58 -5.67
N LYS A 197 -27.69 3.24 -5.69
CA LYS A 197 -28.77 2.53 -5.02
C LYS A 197 -28.53 2.28 -3.53
N ASN A 198 -27.27 2.09 -3.11
CA ASN A 198 -26.89 1.64 -1.77
C ASN A 198 -25.75 2.48 -1.14
N LEU A 199 -25.83 3.81 -1.23
CA LEU A 199 -24.77 4.73 -0.79
C LEU A 199 -24.44 4.54 0.70
N THR A 200 -25.46 4.56 1.56
CA THR A 200 -25.28 4.44 3.01
C THR A 200 -24.62 3.11 3.41
N GLU A 201 -25.09 1.98 2.84
CA GLU A 201 -24.46 0.66 3.06
C GLU A 201 -22.98 0.69 2.70
N THR A 202 -22.65 1.25 1.54
CA THR A 202 -21.28 1.26 1.04
C THR A 202 -20.38 2.15 1.90
N VAL A 203 -20.83 3.36 2.24
CA VAL A 203 -20.08 4.28 3.13
C VAL A 203 -19.87 3.64 4.51
N THR A 204 -20.90 3.06 5.13
CA THR A 204 -20.78 2.42 6.44
C THR A 204 -19.84 1.19 6.40
N ALA A 205 -19.90 0.36 5.36
CA ALA A 205 -18.95 -0.74 5.17
C ALA A 205 -17.50 -0.25 4.98
N SER A 206 -17.32 0.95 4.46
CA SER A 206 -16.00 1.56 4.28
C SER A 206 -15.40 2.05 5.61
N ILE A 207 -16.24 2.66 6.45
CA ILE A 207 -15.87 3.07 7.81
C ILE A 207 -15.51 1.85 8.67
N SER A 208 -16.23 0.74 8.49
CA SER A 208 -15.92 -0.55 9.13
C SER A 208 -14.48 -0.98 8.83
N ILE A 209 -14.11 -1.06 7.56
CA ILE A 209 -12.76 -1.47 7.16
C ILE A 209 -11.73 -0.47 7.70
N LEU A 210 -11.96 0.84 7.53
CA LEU A 210 -11.04 1.88 7.99
C LEU A 210 -10.74 1.79 9.50
N SER A 211 -11.75 1.49 10.33
CA SER A 211 -11.56 1.36 11.78
C SER A 211 -10.61 0.21 12.17
N LEU A 212 -10.70 -0.93 11.48
CA LEU A 212 -9.78 -2.06 11.72
C LEU A 212 -8.37 -1.72 11.25
N MET A 213 -8.24 -1.00 10.14
CA MET A 213 -6.93 -0.59 9.63
C MET A 213 -6.19 0.33 10.59
N VAL A 214 -6.90 1.33 11.15
CA VAL A 214 -6.32 2.25 12.13
C VAL A 214 -5.78 1.47 13.33
N ALA A 215 -6.51 0.49 13.83
CA ALA A 215 -6.04 -0.36 14.92
C ALA A 215 -4.77 -1.15 14.55
N VAL A 216 -4.74 -1.81 13.39
CA VAL A 216 -3.55 -2.57 12.94
C VAL A 216 -2.33 -1.66 12.80
N ILE A 217 -2.50 -0.44 12.27
CA ILE A 217 -1.40 0.53 12.13
C ILE A 217 -0.89 0.95 13.51
N VAL A 218 -1.78 1.33 14.42
CA VAL A 218 -1.40 1.74 15.79
C VAL A 218 -0.67 0.61 16.52
N ASP A 219 -1.15 -0.62 16.39
CA ASP A 219 -0.51 -1.79 17.00
C ASP A 219 0.86 -2.08 16.39
N ALA A 220 0.99 -2.02 15.06
CA ALA A 220 2.27 -2.20 14.38
C ALA A 220 3.29 -1.13 14.83
N VAL A 221 2.87 0.13 14.98
CA VAL A 221 3.70 1.22 15.48
C VAL A 221 4.11 0.98 16.94
N ALA A 222 3.16 0.60 17.80
CA ALA A 222 3.44 0.37 19.22
C ALA A 222 4.42 -0.79 19.43
N VAL A 223 4.22 -1.91 18.71
CA VAL A 223 5.13 -3.06 18.74
C VAL A 223 6.50 -2.66 18.19
N PHE A 224 6.56 -2.05 17.00
CA PHE A 224 7.83 -1.70 16.37
C PHE A 224 8.64 -0.70 17.20
N ALA A 225 8.00 0.35 17.74
CA ALA A 225 8.66 1.33 18.59
C ALA A 225 9.29 0.68 19.83
N SER A 226 8.67 -0.37 20.37
CA SER A 226 9.20 -1.11 21.52
C SER A 226 10.38 -2.02 21.15
N LEU A 227 10.50 -2.41 19.87
CA LEU A 227 11.57 -3.24 19.34
C LEU A 227 12.80 -2.44 18.90
N GLN A 228 12.72 -1.11 18.82
CA GLN A 228 13.87 -0.29 18.46
C GLN A 228 14.72 -0.03 19.70
N ASN A 229 16.01 -0.36 19.63
CA ASN A 229 16.94 0.02 20.66
C ASN A 229 17.00 1.56 20.75
N PRO A 230 16.78 2.17 21.92
CA PRO A 230 16.70 3.62 22.06
C PRO A 230 18.02 4.34 21.78
N ASP A 231 19.16 3.66 21.96
CA ASP A 231 20.49 4.23 21.77
C ASP A 231 20.98 4.06 20.33
N SER A 232 20.78 2.88 19.74
CA SER A 232 21.31 2.56 18.40
C SER A 232 20.29 2.68 17.27
N GLY A 233 18.99 2.67 17.56
CA GLY A 233 17.90 2.60 16.57
C GLY A 233 17.70 1.23 15.91
N VAL A 234 18.65 0.30 16.12
CA VAL A 234 18.65 -1.04 15.53
C VAL A 234 17.51 -1.88 16.11
N LEU A 235 16.91 -2.71 15.27
CA LEU A 235 15.85 -3.62 15.67
C LEU A 235 16.38 -4.73 16.61
N ASP A 236 15.79 -4.88 17.79
CA ASP A 236 16.16 -5.86 18.82
C ASP A 236 14.90 -6.58 19.36
N PHE A 237 14.75 -7.87 19.04
CA PHE A 237 13.60 -8.65 19.48
C PHE A 237 13.60 -8.98 20.97
N SER A 238 14.73 -8.86 21.67
CA SER A 238 14.75 -9.06 23.12
C SER A 238 13.92 -8.00 23.86
N LEU A 239 13.78 -6.82 23.25
CA LEU A 239 13.00 -5.70 23.77
C LEU A 239 11.49 -5.87 23.59
N ILE A 240 11.02 -6.93 22.92
CA ILE A 240 9.58 -7.15 22.69
C ILE A 240 8.77 -7.19 23.99
N SER A 241 9.39 -7.64 25.08
CA SER A 241 8.79 -7.67 26.42
C SER A 241 8.46 -6.29 26.98
N ASN A 242 9.09 -5.22 26.47
CA ASN A 242 8.79 -3.84 26.83
C ASN A 242 7.51 -3.31 26.14
N THR A 243 6.98 -4.04 25.16
CA THR A 243 5.75 -3.65 24.47
C THR A 243 4.57 -3.66 25.45
N ASN A 244 3.81 -2.57 25.48
CA ASN A 244 2.55 -2.53 26.22
C ASN A 244 1.47 -3.36 25.50
N PHE A 245 1.53 -4.69 25.64
CA PHE A 245 0.58 -5.61 25.02
C PHE A 245 -0.85 -5.42 25.50
N THR A 246 -1.06 -4.85 26.70
CA THR A 246 -2.39 -4.45 27.17
C THR A 246 -2.97 -3.36 26.27
N LEU A 247 -2.20 -2.32 25.95
CA LEU A 247 -2.64 -1.25 25.05
C LEU A 247 -2.88 -1.79 23.63
N VAL A 248 -1.97 -2.61 23.11
CA VAL A 248 -2.13 -3.28 21.80
C VAL A 248 -3.42 -4.10 21.77
N GLY A 249 -3.68 -4.90 22.80
CA GLY A 249 -4.90 -5.68 22.93
C GLY A 249 -6.16 -4.82 22.98
N ILE A 250 -6.14 -3.69 23.68
CA ILE A 250 -7.26 -2.74 23.75
C ILE A 250 -7.52 -2.10 22.39
N VAL A 251 -6.48 -1.61 21.71
CA VAL A 251 -6.59 -0.96 20.39
C VAL A 251 -7.13 -1.94 19.36
N SER A 252 -6.57 -3.15 19.30
CA SER A 252 -7.09 -4.26 18.48
C SER A 252 -8.56 -4.55 18.79
N ALA A 253 -8.95 -4.67 20.06
CA ALA A 253 -10.32 -4.96 20.44
C ALA A 253 -11.29 -3.85 20.01
N ILE A 254 -10.93 -2.58 20.21
CA ILE A 254 -11.73 -1.43 19.77
C ILE A 254 -11.88 -1.44 18.25
N GLY A 255 -10.79 -1.64 17.51
CA GLY A 255 -10.81 -1.71 16.04
C GLY A 255 -11.72 -2.82 15.53
N ILE A 256 -11.66 -4.01 16.13
CA ILE A 256 -12.52 -5.15 15.79
C ILE A 256 -13.98 -4.83 16.11
N VAL A 257 -14.27 -4.28 17.28
CA VAL A 257 -15.65 -3.93 17.68
C VAL A 257 -16.24 -2.90 16.73
N LEU A 258 -15.53 -1.82 16.42
CA LEU A 258 -15.98 -0.80 15.48
C LEU A 258 -16.20 -1.41 14.09
N CYS A 259 -15.27 -2.24 13.62
CA CYS A 259 -15.40 -2.93 12.34
C CYS A 259 -16.68 -3.78 12.29
N VAL A 260 -16.91 -4.61 13.31
CA VAL A 260 -18.10 -5.47 13.40
C VAL A 260 -19.38 -4.64 13.48
N VAL A 261 -19.42 -3.61 14.33
CA VAL A 261 -20.59 -2.74 14.49
C VAL A 261 -20.96 -2.07 13.17
N PHE A 262 -20.00 -1.45 12.48
CA PHE A 262 -20.26 -0.81 11.20
C PHE A 262 -20.61 -1.82 10.09
N ALA A 263 -20.04 -3.02 10.11
CA ALA A 263 -20.44 -4.09 9.17
C ALA A 263 -21.87 -4.57 9.42
N ILE A 264 -22.29 -4.71 10.68
CA ILE A 264 -23.68 -5.04 11.05
C ILE A 264 -24.62 -3.92 10.60
N ILE A 265 -24.29 -2.66 10.88
CA ILE A 265 -25.09 -1.51 10.46
C ILE A 265 -25.25 -1.56 8.93
N ALA A 266 -24.15 -1.69 8.17
CA ALA A 266 -24.21 -1.78 6.71
C ALA A 266 -25.17 -2.89 6.22
N LYS A 267 -25.10 -4.08 6.85
CA LYS A 267 -25.96 -5.22 6.51
C LYS A 267 -27.44 -4.97 6.85
N VAL A 268 -27.72 -4.34 8.00
CA VAL A 268 -29.09 -3.99 8.40
C VAL A 268 -29.68 -2.97 7.43
N THR A 269 -28.93 -1.93 7.07
CA THR A 269 -29.37 -0.91 6.11
C THR A 269 -29.69 -1.54 4.74
N SER A 270 -28.87 -2.50 4.29
CA SER A 270 -29.10 -3.27 3.06
C SER A 270 -30.41 -4.07 3.10
N ASN A 271 -30.66 -4.77 4.21
CA ASN A 271 -31.85 -5.60 4.37
C ASN A 271 -33.14 -4.76 4.44
N SER A 272 -33.09 -3.58 5.07
CA SER A 272 -34.22 -2.64 5.12
C SER A 272 -34.52 -2.08 3.73
N ALA A 273 -33.51 -1.71 2.94
CA ALA A 273 -33.70 -1.21 1.57
C ALA A 273 -34.31 -2.26 0.61
N LYS A 274 -34.08 -3.56 0.87
CA LYS A 274 -34.67 -4.67 0.09
C LYS A 274 -36.13 -4.97 0.46
N LYS A 275 -36.60 -4.56 1.63
CA LYS A 275 -38.02 -4.76 2.05
C LYS A 275 -38.96 -3.67 1.54
N VAL A 276 -38.42 -2.55 1.07
CA VAL A 276 -39.19 -1.37 0.61
C VAL A 276 -39.34 -1.32 -0.92
N ASN A 277 -38.63 -2.21 -1.65
CA ASN A 277 -38.77 -2.41 -3.10
C ASN A 277 -39.39 -3.77 -3.39
#